data_AF-A0A9P4LBK6-F1
#
_entry.id   AF-A0A9P4LBK6-F1
#
_cell.length_a   1.000
_cell.length_b   1.000
_cell.length_c   1.000
_cell.angle_alpha   90.00
_cell.angle_beta   90.00
_cell.angle_gamma   90.00
#
_symmetry.space_group_name_H-M   'P 1'
#
loop_
_entity.id
_entity.type
_entity.pdbx_description
1 polymer ?
#
loop_
_entity_poly.entity_id
_entity_poly.type
_entity_poly.pdbx_seq_one_letter_code
_entity_poly.pdbx_strand_id
1 'polypeptide(L)' 'MAGWVYRENRVPYYQREFQKHDGLRTWEKARGKFMIPAYKALLFTSFGASMYMMFRMLLGHKTWYGKKA' A
#
# COMPACT_ATOMS: atom_id res chain seq x y z
N MET A 1 -12.47 -26.71 -9.96
CA MET A 1 -12.14 -26.29 -11.35
C MET A 1 -13.22 -25.43 -12.03
N ALA A 2 -14.42 -25.25 -11.45
CA ALA A 2 -15.54 -24.53 -12.08
C ALA A 2 -15.38 -22.99 -12.21
N GLY A 3 -14.38 -22.37 -11.56
CA GLY A 3 -14.22 -20.90 -11.55
C GLY A 3 -13.59 -20.30 -12.80
N TRP A 4 -12.97 -21.10 -13.67
CA TRP A 4 -12.26 -20.63 -14.87
C TRP A 4 -13.06 -20.82 -16.17
N VAL A 5 -14.08 -21.69 -16.16
CA VAL A 5 -14.85 -22.07 -17.35
C VAL A 5 -15.86 -21.00 -17.76
N TYR A 6 -16.40 -20.22 -16.81
CA TYR A 6 -17.39 -19.16 -17.07
C TYR A 6 -16.86 -17.74 -16.82
N ARG A 7 -15.54 -17.57 -16.64
CA ARG A 7 -14.96 -16.24 -16.40
C ARG A 7 -14.71 -15.53 -17.72
N GLU A 8 -15.35 -14.38 -17.89
CA GLU A 8 -15.14 -13.53 -19.06
C GLU A 8 -13.64 -13.16 -19.22
N ASN A 9 -13.13 -13.31 -20.44
CA ASN A 9 -11.74 -13.03 -20.74
C ASN A 9 -11.46 -11.52 -20.74
N ARG A 10 -10.84 -11.03 -19.66
CA ARG A 10 -10.42 -9.63 -19.53
C ARG A 10 -8.98 -9.37 -19.99
N VAL A 11 -8.29 -10.33 -20.60
CA VAL A 11 -6.90 -10.17 -21.05
C VAL A 11 -6.77 -9.02 -22.06
N PRO A 12 -7.60 -8.92 -23.12
CA PRO A 12 -7.51 -7.81 -24.07
C PRO A 12 -7.78 -6.45 -23.42
N TYR A 13 -8.67 -6.41 -22.42
CA TYR A 13 -8.97 -5.21 -21.64
C TYR A 13 -7.74 -4.72 -20.88
N TYR A 14 -7.06 -5.60 -20.15
CA TYR A 14 -5.85 -5.23 -19.42
C TYR A 14 -4.69 -4.91 -20.37
N GLN A 15 -4.53 -5.64 -21.48
CA GLN A 15 -3.51 -5.32 -22.49
C GLN A 15 -3.65 -3.87 -22.98
N ARG A 16 -4.88 -3.43 -23.33
CA ARG A 16 -5.13 -2.04 -23.72
C ARG A 16 -4.81 -1.06 -22.59
N GLU A 17 -5.18 -1.36 -21.36
CA GLU A 17 -4.94 -0.49 -20.20
C GLU A 17 -3.45 -0.31 -19.89
N PHE A 18 -2.67 -1.39 -19.93
CA PHE A 18 -1.24 -1.35 -19.64
C PHE A 18 -0.38 -0.84 -20.79
N GLN A 19 -0.84 -0.97 -22.04
CA GLN A 19 -0.14 -0.48 -23.23
C GLN A 19 -0.47 0.98 -23.59
N LYS A 20 -1.41 1.63 -22.89
CA LYS A 20 -1.65 3.08 -23.03
C LYS A 20 -0.38 3.88 -22.72
N HIS A 21 0.00 4.79 -23.62
CA HIS A 21 1.10 5.75 -23.45
C HIS A 21 0.67 6.98 -22.65
N ASP A 22 0.20 6.76 -21.43
CA ASP A 22 -0.26 7.78 -20.47
C ASP A 22 0.86 8.25 -19.52
N GLY A 23 2.09 7.74 -19.68
CA GLY A 23 3.25 8.10 -18.86
C GLY A 23 3.20 7.58 -17.42
N LEU A 24 2.16 6.82 -17.06
CA LEU A 24 2.00 6.26 -15.71
C LEU A 24 2.82 4.99 -15.56
N ARG A 25 3.32 4.76 -14.35
CA ARG A 25 4.06 3.53 -14.04
C ARG A 25 3.12 2.34 -13.99
N THR A 26 3.64 1.17 -14.31
CA THR A 26 2.86 -0.08 -14.37
C THR A 26 2.09 -0.36 -13.08
N TRP A 27 2.68 -0.08 -11.91
CA TRP A 27 2.01 -0.31 -10.62
C TRP A 27 0.93 0.70 -10.25
N GLU A 28 0.80 1.82 -10.97
CA GLU A 28 -0.23 2.84 -10.72
C GLU A 28 -1.50 2.59 -11.54
N LYS A 29 -1.41 1.73 -12.56
CA LYS A 29 -2.52 1.38 -13.47
C LYS A 29 -3.50 0.37 -12.84
N ALA A 30 -4.70 0.29 -13.42
CA ALA A 30 -5.80 -0.56 -12.96
C ALA A 30 -6.13 -0.38 -11.46
N ARG A 31 -5.95 -1.42 -10.64
CA ARG A 31 -6.21 -1.36 -9.19
C ARG A 31 -5.14 -0.57 -8.42
N GLY A 32 -4.01 -0.30 -9.05
CA GLY A 32 -2.91 0.49 -8.48
C GLY A 32 -3.33 1.88 -8.01
N LYS A 33 -4.30 2.50 -8.70
CA LYS A 33 -4.82 3.83 -8.38
C LYS A 33 -5.32 3.98 -6.95
N PHE A 34 -5.85 2.92 -6.34
CA PHE A 34 -6.33 2.93 -4.95
C PHE A 34 -5.43 2.12 -4.01
N MET A 35 -4.86 1.01 -4.50
CA MET A 35 -4.01 0.16 -3.68
C MET A 35 -2.69 0.84 -3.31
N ILE A 36 -2.07 1.58 -4.25
CA ILE A 36 -0.77 2.22 -4.00
C ILE A 36 -0.89 3.37 -2.98
N PRO A 37 -1.88 4.28 -3.05
CA PRO A 37 -2.06 5.29 -2.01
C PRO A 37 -2.35 4.68 -0.63
N ALA A 38 -3.19 3.66 -0.55
CA ALA A 38 -3.48 2.97 0.71
C ALA A 38 -2.21 2.32 1.30
N TYR A 39 -1.42 1.64 0.47
CA TYR A 39 -0.13 1.09 0.86
C TYR A 39 0.84 2.16 1.34
N LYS A 40 0.98 3.28 0.61
CA LYS A 40 1.85 4.40 0.99
C LYS A 40 1.44 4.99 2.34
N ALA A 41 0.15 5.16 2.59
CA ALA A 41 -0.35 5.65 3.88
C ALA A 41 0.06 4.71 5.03
N LEU A 42 -0.15 3.40 4.87
CA LEU A 42 0.25 2.40 5.87
C LEU A 42 1.78 2.34 6.08
N LEU A 43 2.55 2.45 4.99
CA LEU A 43 4.01 2.46 5.04
C LEU A 43 4.52 3.66 5.85
N PHE A 44 4.12 4.88 5.50
CA PHE A 44 4.61 6.08 6.16
C PHE A 44 4.12 6.19 7.62
N THR A 45 2.89 5.74 7.91
CA THR A 45 2.38 5.72 9.28
C THR A 45 3.11 4.72 10.16
N SER A 46 3.32 3.49 9.69
CA SER A 46 4.07 2.46 10.44
C SER A 46 5.55 2.82 10.61
N PHE A 47 6.16 3.40 9.58
CA PHE A 47 7.53 3.89 9.65
C PHE A 47 7.66 5.04 10.65
N GLY A 48 6.78 6.04 10.58
CA GLY A 48 6.74 7.16 11.53
C GLY A 48 6.52 6.70 12.96
N ALA A 49 5.60 5.76 13.19
CA ALA A 49 5.35 5.17 14.50
C ALA A 49 6.58 4.43 15.06
N SER A 50 7.30 3.70 14.20
CA SER A 50 8.52 2.97 14.59
C SER A 50 9.64 3.93 14.97
N MET A 51 9.86 4.97 14.15
CA MET A 51 10.84 6.02 14.43
C MET A 51 10.51 6.79 15.72
N TYR A 52 9.22 7.11 15.94
CA TYR A 52 8.76 7.76 17.16
C TYR A 52 9.07 6.92 18.41
N MET A 53 8.79 5.61 18.35
CA MET A 53 9.07 4.71 19.47
C MET A 53 10.56 4.48 19.69
N MET A 54 11.36 4.44 18.62
CA MET A 54 12.82 4.38 18.73
C MET A 54 13.37 5.63 19.43
N PHE A 55 12.91 6.82 19.06
CA PHE A 55 13.34 8.08 19.68
C PHE A 55 12.87 8.19 21.15
N ARG A 56 11.64 7.75 21.44
CA ARG A 56 11.13 7.66 22.81
C ARG A 56 11.95 6.71 23.68
N MET A 57 12.37 5.58 23.12
CA MET A 57 13.23 4.60 23.79
C MET A 57 14.63 5.19 24.07
N LEU A 58 15.20 5.95 23.13
CA LEU A 58 16.45 6.69 23.34
C LEU A 58 16.34 7.66 24.54
N LEU A 59 15.19 8.30 24.70
CA LEU A 59 14.88 9.19 25.83
C LEU A 59 14.42 8.44 27.11
N GLY A 60 14.48 7.10 27.13
CA GLY A 60 14.14 6.27 28.30
C GLY A 60 12.65 5.99 28.50
N HIS A 61 11.78 6.42 27.58
CA HIS A 61 10.35 6.13 27.64
C HIS A 61 10.01 4.81 26.94
N LYS A 62 9.44 3.85 27.68
CA LYS A 62 9.17 2.48 27.20
C LYS A 62 7.79 2.29 26.57
N THR A 63 6.88 3.25 26.72
CA THR A 63 5.47 3.15 26.32
C THR A 63 5.03 4.36 25.51
N TRP A 64 3.98 4.19 24.70
CA TRP A 64 3.34 5.26 23.94
C TRP A 64 2.83 6.37 24.87
N TYR A 65 2.08 5.98 25.89
CA TYR A 65 1.62 6.89 26.95
C TYR A 65 2.74 7.07 27.98
N GLY A 66 2.93 8.29 28.50
CA GLY A 66 3.86 8.56 29.60
C GLY A 66 3.56 7.70 30.83
N LYS A 67 4.42 7.74 31.86
CA LYS A 67 4.14 7.10 33.16
C LYS A 67 2.70 7.45 33.54
N LYS A 68 1.82 6.45 33.67
CA LYS A 68 0.58 6.64 34.39
C LYS A 68 1.00 7.12 35.79
N ALA A 69 0.41 8.22 36.24
CA ALA A 69 0.63 8.76 37.58
C ALA A 69 0.47 7.66 38.63
#